data_AF-A0A6G1ZGA0-F1
#
_entry.id   AF-A0A6G1ZGA0-F1
#
_cell.length_a   1.000
_cell.length_b   1.000
_cell.length_c   1.000
_cell.angle_alpha   90.00
_cell.angle_beta   90.00
_cell.angle_gamma   90.00
#
_symmetry.space_group_name_H-M   'P 1'
#
loop_
_entity.id
_entity.type
_entity.pdbx_description
1 polymer ?
#
loop_
_entity_poly.entity_id
_entity_poly.type
_entity_poly.pdbx_seq_one_letter_code
_entity_poly.pdbx_strand_id
1 'polypeptide(L)'
;MDKKRLEAHMNDGKTEYVMCAAIHVNDEESYSYQPYNIDTGIVLCGWRHPGIFQQAALLKMPDSSNVVQGFLTTKNRFLTRKEAYALVKETGQLKQPLIGGMLTSEDLW
;
A
#
# COMPACT_ATOMS: atom_id res chain seq x y z
N MET A 1 -5.50 -14.51 -12.58
CA MET A 1 -6.37 -13.63 -13.39
C MET A 1 -5.59 -13.24 -14.65
N ASP A 2 -6.17 -13.25 -15.85
CA ASP A 2 -5.43 -12.95 -17.10
C ASP A 2 -5.05 -11.46 -17.19
N LYS A 3 -3.87 -11.15 -17.75
CA LYS A 3 -3.23 -9.82 -17.85
C LYS A 3 -4.15 -8.77 -18.45
N LYS A 4 -4.98 -9.15 -19.42
CA LYS A 4 -5.95 -8.23 -20.05
C LYS A 4 -7.02 -7.73 -19.09
N ARG A 5 -7.53 -8.59 -18.19
CA ARG A 5 -8.54 -8.19 -17.19
C ARG A 5 -7.93 -7.27 -16.14
N LEU A 6 -6.65 -7.46 -15.83
CA LEU A 6 -5.88 -6.63 -14.90
C LEU A 6 -5.67 -5.22 -15.45
N GLU A 7 -5.17 -5.12 -16.68
CA GLU A 7 -4.98 -3.84 -17.37
C GLU A 7 -6.31 -3.08 -17.52
N ALA A 8 -7.40 -3.79 -17.83
CA ALA A 8 -8.73 -3.20 -17.91
C ALA A 8 -9.20 -2.64 -16.55
N HIS A 9 -8.93 -3.33 -15.45
CA HIS A 9 -9.27 -2.85 -14.11
C HIS A 9 -8.46 -1.61 -13.72
N MET A 10 -7.15 -1.60 -14.00
CA MET A 10 -6.30 -0.45 -13.73
C MET A 10 -6.69 0.78 -14.57
N ASN A 11 -7.23 0.56 -15.77
CA ASN A 11 -7.59 1.61 -16.73
C ASN A 11 -9.10 1.82 -16.84
N ASP A 12 -9.89 1.47 -15.82
CA ASP A 12 -11.36 1.49 -15.86
C ASP A 12 -12.00 2.90 -15.85
N GLY A 13 -11.19 3.95 -16.01
CA GLY A 13 -11.61 5.36 -15.99
C GLY A 13 -11.95 5.90 -14.61
N LYS A 14 -11.95 5.06 -13.56
CA LYS A 14 -12.19 5.54 -12.18
C LYS A 14 -10.92 6.10 -11.59
N THR A 15 -11.10 7.14 -10.78
CA THR A 15 -10.03 7.76 -9.99
C THR A 15 -9.42 6.73 -9.04
N GLU A 16 -8.09 6.67 -9.02
CA GLU A 16 -7.36 5.85 -8.05
C GLU A 16 -7.31 6.58 -6.71
N TYR A 17 -7.57 5.87 -5.62
CA TYR A 17 -7.47 6.41 -4.27
C TYR A 17 -6.58 5.49 -3.43
N VAL A 18 -5.90 6.07 -2.43
CA VAL A 18 -5.38 5.28 -1.32
C VAL A 18 -6.56 4.67 -0.57
N MET A 19 -6.53 3.35 -0.41
CA MET A 19 -7.58 2.56 0.24
C MET A 19 -7.24 2.29 1.71
N CYS A 20 -6.01 1.88 2.01
CA CYS A 20 -5.59 1.56 3.37
C CYS A 20 -4.07 1.60 3.54
N ALA A 21 -3.60 1.59 4.78
CA ALA A 21 -2.18 1.45 5.08
C ALA A 21 -1.71 0.03 4.75
N ALA A 22 -0.44 -0.10 4.38
CA ALA A 22 0.17 -1.37 4.04
C ALA A 22 1.66 -1.40 4.37
N ILE A 23 2.18 -2.60 4.55
CA ILE A 23 3.61 -2.87 4.58
C ILE A 23 3.94 -3.95 3.55
N HIS A 24 5.13 -3.87 2.96
CA HIS A 24 5.68 -4.89 2.08
C HIS A 24 6.90 -5.52 2.73
N VAL A 25 6.80 -6.83 2.96
CA VAL A 25 7.86 -7.67 3.50
C VAL A 25 8.35 -8.55 2.37
N ASN A 26 9.55 -8.31 1.86
CA ASN A 26 10.09 -9.10 0.77
C ASN A 26 10.73 -10.39 1.32
N ASP A 27 10.11 -11.53 1.03
CA ASP A 27 10.61 -12.87 1.32
C ASP A 27 11.14 -13.58 0.07
N GLU A 28 11.27 -12.85 -1.05
CA GLU A 28 11.72 -13.33 -2.36
C GLU A 28 10.77 -14.35 -3.03
N GLU A 29 9.63 -14.65 -2.41
CA GLU A 29 8.64 -15.59 -2.92
C GLU A 29 7.52 -14.91 -3.71
N SER A 30 7.00 -15.58 -4.74
CA SER A 30 5.89 -15.08 -5.55
C SER A 30 4.57 -15.72 -5.16
N TYR A 31 3.51 -14.91 -5.04
CA TYR A 31 2.17 -15.33 -4.61
C TYR A 31 1.11 -14.97 -5.65
N SER A 32 0.09 -15.82 -5.80
CA SER A 32 -0.91 -15.71 -6.89
C SER A 32 -1.83 -14.47 -6.82
N TYR A 33 -1.88 -13.77 -5.69
CA TYR A 33 -2.80 -12.66 -5.44
C TYR A 33 -2.08 -11.41 -4.89
N GLN A 34 -0.85 -11.16 -5.35
CA GLN A 34 -0.12 -9.95 -4.96
C GLN A 34 -0.71 -8.68 -5.59
N PRO A 35 -0.45 -7.50 -5.00
CA PRO A 35 -0.66 -6.22 -5.68
C PRO A 35 0.06 -6.20 -7.04
N TYR A 36 -0.51 -5.52 -8.02
CA TYR A 36 -0.11 -5.68 -9.42
C TYR A 36 1.30 -5.18 -9.75
N ASN A 37 1.88 -4.38 -8.88
CA ASN A 37 3.22 -3.82 -9.02
C ASN A 37 4.22 -4.41 -8.02
N ILE A 38 3.91 -5.59 -7.49
CA ILE A 38 4.78 -6.37 -6.60
C ILE A 38 4.98 -7.75 -7.24
N ASP A 39 6.25 -8.13 -7.41
CA ASP A 39 6.62 -9.41 -8.02
C ASP A 39 6.86 -10.52 -6.98
N THR A 40 7.42 -10.12 -5.82
CA THR A 40 7.77 -11.00 -4.70
C THR A 40 7.43 -10.37 -3.35
N GLY A 41 7.30 -11.19 -2.31
CA GLY A 41 7.01 -10.71 -0.97
C GLY A 41 5.53 -10.71 -0.60
N ILE A 42 5.30 -10.45 0.68
CA ILE A 42 3.97 -10.36 1.29
C ILE A 42 3.64 -8.89 1.50
N VAL A 43 2.47 -8.47 1.01
CA VAL A 43 1.89 -7.18 1.36
C VAL A 43 0.81 -7.37 2.40
N LEU A 44 1.06 -6.89 3.62
CA LEU A 44 0.10 -6.91 4.72
C LEU A 44 -0.53 -5.54 4.88
N CYS A 45 -1.86 -5.47 4.91
CA CYS A 45 -2.60 -4.21 4.96
C CYS A 45 -3.60 -4.13 6.11
N GLY A 46 -4.03 -2.92 6.44
CA GLY A 46 -4.98 -2.65 7.52
C GLY A 46 -5.29 -1.16 7.65
N TRP A 47 -6.11 -0.80 8.63
CA TRP A 47 -6.56 0.58 8.79
C TRP A 47 -5.42 1.58 9.04
N ARG A 48 -4.45 1.23 9.90
CA ARG A 48 -3.29 2.07 10.26
C ARG A 48 -2.03 1.22 10.45
N HIS A 49 -0.86 1.80 10.18
CA HIS A 49 0.43 1.10 10.27
C HIS A 49 0.68 0.41 11.63
N PRO A 50 0.40 1.03 12.80
CA PRO A 50 0.64 0.36 14.08
C PRO A 50 -0.10 -0.98 14.23
N GLY A 51 -1.35 -1.06 13.77
CA GLY A 51 -2.12 -2.30 13.79
C GLY A 51 -1.58 -3.35 12.82
N ILE A 52 -0.99 -2.93 11.70
CA ILE A 52 -0.35 -3.84 10.74
C ILE A 52 0.95 -4.41 11.32
N PHE A 53 1.77 -3.57 11.95
CA PHE A 53 2.99 -4.03 12.62
C PHE A 53 2.69 -4.99 13.77
N GLN A 54 1.64 -4.73 14.56
CA GLN A 54 1.19 -5.66 15.60
C GLN A 54 0.81 -7.04 15.01
N GLN A 55 0.06 -7.05 13.90
CA GLN A 55 -0.30 -8.29 13.21
C GLN A 55 0.92 -9.01 12.65
N ALA A 56 1.84 -8.30 12.00
CA ALA A 56 3.08 -8.87 11.46
C ALA A 56 3.92 -9.55 12.56
N ALA A 57 4.03 -8.92 13.72
CA ALA A 57 4.72 -9.49 14.89
C ALA A 57 4.03 -10.76 15.41
N LEU A 58 2.69 -10.75 15.52
CA LEU A 58 1.91 -11.92 15.96
C LEU A 58 2.01 -13.10 14.99
N LEU A 59 2.05 -12.82 13.70
CA LEU A 59 2.22 -13.81 12.63
C LEU A 59 3.67 -14.27 12.47
N LYS A 60 4.61 -13.72 13.26
CA LYS A 60 6.05 -14.00 13.19
C LYS A 60 6.60 -13.81 11.77
N MET A 61 6.15 -12.76 11.09
CA MET A 61 6.69 -12.38 9.79
C MET A 61 8.19 -12.05 9.92
N PRO A 62 8.97 -12.18 8.83
CA PRO A 62 10.38 -11.78 8.79
C PRO A 62 10.60 -10.37 9.36
N ASP A 63 11.78 -10.16 9.94
CA ASP A 63 12.05 -8.99 10.76
C ASP A 63 11.69 -7.66 10.09
N SER A 64 10.98 -6.83 10.85
CA SER A 64 10.36 -5.57 10.42
C SER A 64 11.34 -4.45 10.07
N SER A 65 12.65 -4.67 10.31
CA SER A 65 13.71 -3.69 10.13
C SER A 65 13.93 -3.27 8.67
N ASN A 66 13.63 -4.14 7.71
CA ASN A 66 13.77 -3.86 6.27
C ASN A 66 12.42 -3.75 5.53
N VAL A 67 11.34 -3.50 6.25
CA VAL A 67 10.00 -3.47 5.68
C VAL A 67 9.70 -2.12 5.01
N VAL A 68 9.18 -2.18 3.79
CA VAL A 68 8.73 -0.97 3.08
C VAL A 68 7.34 -0.61 3.57
N GLN A 69 7.20 0.57 4.16
CA GLN A 69 5.90 1.11 4.58
C GLN A 69 5.24 1.87 3.43
N GLY A 70 3.94 1.72 3.31
CA GLY A 70 3.19 2.23 2.17
C GLY A 70 1.69 2.09 2.32
N PHE A 71 1.01 2.00 1.18
CA PHE A 71 -0.43 2.03 1.10
C PHE A 71 -0.91 1.16 -0.05
N LEU A 72 -2.06 0.52 0.12
CA LEU A 72 -2.78 -0.10 -1.00
C LEU A 72 -3.76 0.89 -1.61
N THR A 73 -3.98 0.77 -2.91
CA THR A 73 -4.93 1.61 -3.66
C THR A 73 -6.17 0.85 -4.09
N THR A 74 -7.20 1.60 -4.49
CA THR A 74 -8.42 1.06 -5.11
C THR A 74 -8.18 0.34 -6.44
N LYS A 75 -6.96 0.42 -7.00
CA LYS A 75 -6.51 -0.27 -8.21
C LYS A 75 -5.56 -1.43 -7.92
N ASN A 76 -5.50 -1.88 -6.66
CA ASN A 76 -4.65 -2.98 -6.19
C ASN A 76 -3.15 -2.75 -6.50
N ARG A 77 -2.68 -1.51 -6.30
CA ARG A 77 -1.25 -1.19 -6.30
C ARG A 77 -0.77 -0.98 -4.88
N PHE A 78 0.45 -1.40 -4.59
CA PHE A 78 1.18 -0.98 -3.40
C PHE A 78 1.99 0.27 -3.73
N LEU A 79 1.77 1.35 -3.01
CA LEU A 79 2.53 2.59 -3.16
C LEU A 79 3.39 2.81 -1.92
N THR A 80 4.65 3.17 -2.12
CA THR A 80 5.49 3.72 -1.05
C THR A 80 4.86 4.99 -0.48
N ARG A 81 5.25 5.40 0.73
CA ARG A 81 4.79 6.67 1.33
C ARG A 81 4.97 7.89 0.41
N LYS A 82 6.05 7.92 -0.39
CA LYS A 82 6.34 9.00 -1.33
C LYS A 82 5.39 9.00 -2.53
N GLU A 83 5.14 7.84 -3.12
CA GLU A 83 4.20 7.70 -4.25
C GLU A 83 2.76 7.97 -3.81
N ALA A 84 2.38 7.42 -2.65
CA ALA A 84 1.08 7.66 -2.06
C ALA A 84 0.88 9.15 -1.76
N TYR A 85 1.92 9.87 -1.30
CA TYR A 85 1.82 11.32 -1.08
C TYR A 85 1.49 12.11 -2.36
N ALA A 86 2.08 11.73 -3.49
CA ALA A 86 1.75 12.35 -4.77
C ALA A 86 0.27 12.11 -5.12
N LEU A 87 -0.21 10.87 -4.98
CA LEU A 87 -1.61 10.52 -5.25
C LEU A 87 -2.59 11.27 -4.34
N VAL A 88 -2.35 11.29 -3.03
CA VAL A 88 -3.30 11.91 -2.07
C VAL A 88 -3.37 13.43 -2.18
N LYS A 89 -2.31 14.07 -2.71
CA LYS A 89 -2.34 15.50 -3.07
C LYS A 89 -3.29 15.78 -4.23
N GLU A 90 -3.26 14.93 -5.24
CA GLU A 90 -4.11 15.07 -6.43
C GLU A 90 -5.58 14.75 -6.10
N THR A 91 -5.81 13.76 -5.26
CA THR A 91 -7.16 13.29 -4.91
C THR A 91 -7.77 13.99 -3.70
N GLY A 92 -7.02 14.83 -3.01
CA GLY A 92 -7.48 15.55 -1.82
C GLY A 92 -7.68 14.66 -0.59
N GLN A 93 -6.94 13.54 -0.48
CA GLN A 93 -7.13 12.58 0.63
C GLN A 93 -6.42 12.94 1.95
N LEU A 94 -5.82 14.13 2.03
CA LEU A 94 -5.18 14.61 3.25
C LEU A 94 -6.21 15.26 4.19
N LYS A 95 -6.21 14.86 5.47
CA LYS A 95 -7.01 15.55 6.52
C LYS A 95 -6.58 17.00 6.71
N GLN A 96 -5.29 17.25 6.55
CA GLN A 96 -4.63 18.54 6.74
C GLN A 96 -3.35 18.59 5.90
N PRO A 97 -2.80 19.77 5.60
CA PRO A 97 -1.51 19.88 4.92
C PRO A 97 -0.43 19.06 5.64
N LEU A 98 0.34 18.28 4.88
CA LEU A 98 1.36 17.39 5.45
C LEU A 98 2.46 18.21 6.13
N ILE A 99 2.76 17.87 7.38
CA ILE A 99 3.85 18.46 8.18
C ILE A 99 4.97 17.42 8.30
N GLY A 100 6.21 17.78 7.99
CA GLY A 100 7.36 16.87 8.14
C GLY A 100 7.67 15.98 6.93
N GLY A 101 6.98 16.17 5.80
CA GLY A 101 7.41 15.67 4.48
C GLY A 101 7.26 14.16 4.23
N MET A 102 6.84 13.38 5.23
CA MET A 102 6.58 11.94 5.08
C MET A 102 5.12 11.63 5.40
N LEU A 103 4.41 11.06 4.43
CA LEU A 103 3.02 10.63 4.63
C LEU A 103 2.95 9.50 5.65
N THR A 104 2.06 9.65 6.64
CA THR A 104 1.67 8.63 7.62
C THR A 104 0.23 8.22 7.40
N SER A 105 -0.18 7.11 8.00
CA SER A 105 -1.58 6.66 7.87
C SER A 105 -2.58 7.57 8.58
N GLU A 106 -2.10 8.31 9.57
CA GLU A 106 -2.84 9.23 10.42
C GLU A 106 -3.26 10.49 9.66
N ASP A 107 -2.48 10.86 8.63
CA ASP A 107 -2.72 12.03 7.76
C ASP A 107 -3.92 11.86 6.80
N LEU A 108 -4.41 10.63 6.61
CA LEU A 108 -5.52 10.29 5.72
C LEU A 108 -6.83 10.11 6.49
N TRP A 109 -7.96 10.53 5.89
CA TRP A 109 -9.32 10.36 6.44
C TRP A 109 -9.61 8.89 6.81
#